data_AF-A0A6G1S1R2-F1
#
_entry.id   AF-A0A6G1S1R2-F1
#
_cell.length_a   1.000
_cell.length_b   1.000
_cell.length_c   1.000
_cell.angle_alpha   90.00
_cell.angle_beta   90.00
_cell.angle_gamma   90.00
#
_symmetry.space_group_name_H-M   'P 1'
#
loop_
_entity.id
_entity.type
_entity.pdbx_description
1 polymer ?
#
loop_
_entity_poly.entity_id
_entity_poly.type
_entity_poly.pdbx_seq_one_letter_code
_entity_poly.pdbx_strand_id
1 'polypeptide(L)'
;FQMAEVHRQIQNQLEEMLKSFHNELLTQLEQKVELDSRYLSAALKKYQTEQRSKGDSLDKCQAELKKLRKKSQGSKNPQKYSDKELQYIEAISNKQGELENYVSDGYKTALMEERRR
;
A
#
# COMPACT_ATOMS: atom_id res chain seq x y z
N PHE A 1 -50.48 -32.10 -21.76
CA PHE A 1 -49.85 -32.50 -20.48
C PHE A 1 -48.33 -32.57 -20.57
N GLN A 2 -47.72 -33.37 -21.48
CA GLN A 2 -46.24 -33.46 -21.61
C GLN A 2 -45.54 -32.12 -21.89
N MET A 3 -46.05 -31.28 -22.81
CA MET A 3 -45.43 -29.97 -23.09
C MET A 3 -45.41 -29.04 -21.88
N ALA A 4 -46.49 -29.00 -21.10
CA ALA A 4 -46.57 -28.19 -19.89
C ALA A 4 -45.59 -28.68 -18.81
N GLU A 5 -45.37 -29.99 -18.72
CA GLU A 5 -44.42 -30.58 -17.78
C GLU A 5 -42.96 -30.28 -18.16
N VAL A 6 -42.61 -30.37 -19.45
CA VAL A 6 -41.31 -29.96 -19.96
C VAL A 6 -41.06 -28.47 -19.72
N HIS A 7 -42.06 -27.61 -19.99
CA HIS A 7 -41.97 -26.19 -19.68
C HIS A 7 -41.76 -25.93 -18.19
N ARG A 8 -42.42 -26.68 -17.30
CA ARG A 8 -42.22 -26.56 -15.84
C ARG A 8 -40.80 -26.94 -15.42
N GLN A 9 -40.23 -27.98 -16.01
CA GLN A 9 -38.85 -28.39 -15.72
C GLN A 9 -37.84 -27.33 -16.15
N ILE A 10 -38.01 -26.75 -17.35
CA ILE A 10 -37.16 -25.65 -17.84
C ILE A 10 -37.29 -24.43 -16.93
N GLN A 11 -38.52 -24.09 -16.53
CA GLN A 11 -38.77 -22.97 -15.62
C GLN A 11 -38.09 -23.16 -14.25
N ASN A 12 -38.13 -24.36 -13.69
CA ASN A 12 -37.46 -24.66 -12.43
C ASN A 12 -35.93 -24.48 -12.53
N GLN A 13 -35.31 -24.96 -13.63
CA GLN A 13 -33.87 -24.76 -13.86
C GLN A 13 -33.51 -23.28 -14.02
N LEU A 14 -34.35 -22.52 -14.71
CA LEU A 14 -34.19 -21.07 -14.84
C LEU A 14 -34.23 -20.38 -13.47
N GLU A 15 -35.19 -20.77 -12.61
CA GLU A 15 -35.32 -20.21 -11.26
C GLU A 15 -34.13 -20.56 -10.36
N GLU A 16 -33.59 -21.77 -10.47
CA GLU A 16 -32.36 -22.17 -9.75
C GLU A 16 -31.16 -21.33 -10.20
N MET A 17 -31.00 -21.11 -11.50
CA MET A 17 -29.96 -20.23 -12.05
C MET A 17 -30.15 -18.78 -11.59
N LEU A 18 -31.38 -18.26 -11.58
CA LEU A 18 -31.65 -16.91 -11.09
C LEU A 18 -31.34 -16.76 -9.60
N LYS A 19 -31.63 -17.79 -8.80
CA LYS A 19 -31.29 -17.81 -7.37
C LYS A 19 -29.77 -17.80 -7.16
N SER A 20 -29.00 -18.61 -7.88
CA SER A 20 -27.54 -18.60 -7.75
C SER A 20 -26.95 -17.30 -8.26
N PHE A 21 -27.45 -16.76 -9.38
CA PHE A 21 -27.03 -15.45 -9.89
C PHE A 21 -27.24 -14.33 -8.86
N HIS A 22 -28.41 -14.29 -8.22
CA HIS A 22 -28.67 -13.28 -7.20
C HIS A 22 -27.78 -13.47 -5.97
N ASN A 23 -27.75 -14.68 -5.39
CA ASN A 23 -27.11 -14.92 -4.10
C ASN A 23 -25.57 -14.99 -4.18
N GLU A 24 -25.04 -15.58 -5.25
CA GLU A 24 -23.61 -15.88 -5.38
C GLU A 24 -22.86 -14.83 -6.18
N LEU A 25 -23.53 -14.12 -7.10
CA LEU A 25 -22.92 -13.04 -7.86
C LEU A 25 -23.32 -11.67 -7.32
N LEU A 26 -24.60 -11.31 -7.37
CA LEU A 26 -25.02 -9.94 -7.05
C LEU A 26 -24.75 -9.61 -5.57
N THR A 27 -25.28 -10.42 -4.65
CA THR A 27 -25.12 -10.19 -3.20
C THR A 27 -23.64 -10.20 -2.79
N GLN A 28 -22.83 -11.10 -3.34
CA GLN A 28 -21.40 -11.17 -3.02
C GLN A 28 -20.63 -9.94 -3.54
N LEU A 29 -20.92 -9.48 -4.76
CA LEU A 29 -20.29 -8.29 -5.32
C LEU A 29 -20.68 -7.03 -4.55
N GLU A 30 -21.95 -6.86 -4.20
CA GLU A 30 -22.43 -5.74 -3.38
C GLU A 30 -21.74 -5.70 -2.02
N GLN A 31 -21.65 -6.83 -1.33
CA GLN A 31 -20.93 -6.95 -0.06
C GLN A 31 -19.44 -6.64 -0.20
N LYS A 32 -18.78 -7.15 -1.26
CA LYS A 32 -17.36 -6.90 -1.52
C LYS A 32 -17.08 -5.41 -1.75
N VAL A 33 -17.89 -4.73 -2.57
CA VAL A 33 -17.73 -3.31 -2.89
C VAL A 33 -17.92 -2.43 -1.64
N GLU A 34 -18.94 -2.71 -0.82
CA GLU A 34 -19.21 -1.95 0.41
C GLU A 34 -18.04 -2.07 1.41
N LEU A 35 -17.49 -3.27 1.59
CA LEU A 35 -16.33 -3.51 2.45
C LEU A 35 -15.06 -2.87 1.89
N ASP A 36 -14.81 -3.03 0.58
CA ASP A 36 -13.63 -2.49 -0.08
C ASP A 36 -13.57 -0.97 0.01
N SER A 37 -14.69 -0.26 -0.14
CA SER A 37 -14.73 1.20 -0.03
C SER A 37 -14.15 1.71 1.30
N ARG A 38 -14.48 1.03 2.40
CA ARG A 38 -13.99 1.38 3.75
C ARG A 38 -12.56 0.92 3.95
N TYR A 39 -12.24 -0.32 3.58
CA TYR A 39 -10.92 -0.91 3.79
C TYR A 39 -9.84 -0.23 2.94
N LEU A 40 -10.10 -0.01 1.64
CA LEU A 40 -9.16 0.63 0.72
C LEU A 40 -8.80 2.05 1.17
N SER A 41 -9.80 2.82 1.60
CA SER A 41 -9.57 4.17 2.11
C SER A 41 -8.65 4.17 3.34
N ALA A 42 -8.87 3.25 4.28
CA ALA A 42 -8.03 3.10 5.46
C ALA A 42 -6.62 2.61 5.11
N ALA A 43 -6.50 1.61 4.24
CA ALA A 43 -5.23 1.06 3.77
C ALA A 43 -4.39 2.11 3.04
N LEU A 44 -5.01 2.87 2.13
CA LEU A 44 -4.35 3.97 1.40
C LEU A 44 -3.85 5.05 2.36
N LYS A 45 -4.69 5.48 3.31
CA LYS A 45 -4.30 6.49 4.30
C LYS A 45 -3.13 6.01 5.17
N LYS A 46 -3.13 4.74 5.58
CA LYS A 46 -2.03 4.14 6.33
C LYS A 46 -0.73 4.18 5.52
N TYR A 47 -0.76 3.70 4.28
CA TYR A 47 0.39 3.72 3.37
C TYR A 47 0.95 5.14 3.19
N GLN A 48 0.09 6.11 2.89
CA GLN A 48 0.49 7.51 2.71
C GLN A 48 1.11 8.12 3.96
N THR A 49 0.59 7.77 5.14
CA THR A 49 1.11 8.28 6.43
C THR A 49 2.49 7.73 6.73
N GLU A 50 2.69 6.42 6.58
CA GLU A 50 3.97 5.76 6.82
C GLU A 50 5.03 6.16 5.77
N GLN A 51 4.65 6.23 4.48
CA GLN A 51 5.53 6.70 3.41
C GLN A 51 6.03 8.13 3.68
N ARG A 52 5.11 9.03 4.07
CA ARG A 52 5.47 10.40 4.44
C ARG A 52 6.39 10.45 5.65
N SER A 53 6.05 9.71 6.70
CA SER A 53 6.86 9.66 7.93
C SER A 53 8.31 9.19 7.68
N LYS A 54 8.49 8.18 6.80
CA LYS A 54 9.81 7.72 6.37
C LYS A 54 10.55 8.78 5.55
N GLY A 55 9.85 9.44 4.63
CA GLY A 55 10.38 10.58 3.86
C GLY A 55 10.86 11.72 4.74
N ASP A 56 10.01 12.20 5.66
CA ASP A 56 10.33 13.28 6.59
C ASP A 56 11.55 12.95 7.46
N SER A 57 11.67 11.67 7.86
CA SER A 57 12.81 11.18 8.66
C SER A 57 14.12 11.17 7.87
N LEU A 58 14.06 10.82 6.58
CA LEU A 58 15.20 10.87 5.67
C LEU A 58 15.64 12.32 5.43
N ASP A 59 14.70 13.20 5.08
CA ASP A 59 14.95 14.62 4.81
C ASP A 59 15.55 15.33 6.03
N LYS A 60 15.05 15.03 7.23
CA LYS A 60 15.61 15.54 8.49
C LYS A 60 17.07 15.10 8.66
N CYS A 61 17.39 13.85 8.35
CA CYS A 61 18.74 13.31 8.48
C CYS A 61 19.70 13.98 7.47
N GLN A 62 19.25 14.17 6.22
CA GLN A 62 19.99 14.89 5.19
C GLN A 62 20.23 16.36 5.55
N ALA A 63 19.22 17.03 6.13
CA ALA A 63 19.33 18.41 6.59
C ALA A 63 20.37 18.56 7.72
N GLU A 64 20.41 17.63 8.67
CA GLU A 64 21.41 17.63 9.75
C GLU A 64 22.83 17.38 9.23
N LEU A 65 23.02 16.45 8.27
CA LEU A 65 24.31 16.28 7.60
C LEU A 65 24.77 17.56 6.89
N LYS A 66 23.85 18.22 6.16
CA LYS A 66 24.13 19.49 5.49
C LYS A 66 24.54 20.58 6.49
N LYS A 67 23.87 20.66 7.65
CA LYS A 67 24.26 21.58 8.74
C LYS A 67 25.62 21.23 9.32
N LEU A 68 25.94 19.94 9.50
CA LEU A 68 27.24 19.50 10.01
C LEU A 68 28.38 19.92 9.08
N ARG A 69 28.23 19.68 7.76
CA ARG A 69 29.22 20.07 6.74
C ARG A 69 29.48 21.58 6.67
N LYS A 70 28.46 22.39 6.95
CA LYS A 70 28.64 23.85 7.08
C LYS A 70 29.46 24.23 8.31
N LYS A 71 29.34 23.50 9.42
CA LYS A 71 30.09 23.74 10.66
C LYS A 71 31.53 23.21 10.61
N SER A 72 31.80 22.20 9.78
CA SER A 72 33.14 21.62 9.64
C SER A 72 34.08 22.54 8.85
N GLN A 73 33.55 23.33 7.89
CA GLN A 73 34.28 24.36 7.15
C GLN A 73 34.86 25.42 8.10
N GLY A 74 36.18 25.43 8.27
CA GLY A 74 36.90 26.37 9.16
C GLY A 74 37.16 25.85 10.58
N SER A 75 36.82 24.60 10.88
CA SER A 75 37.12 24.01 12.19
C SER A 75 38.61 23.69 12.36
N LYS A 76 39.17 24.01 13.53
CA LYS A 76 40.51 23.59 13.94
C LYS A 76 40.64 22.09 14.25
N ASN A 77 39.53 21.34 14.26
CA ASN A 77 39.54 19.91 14.61
C ASN A 77 38.76 19.04 13.60
N PRO A 78 39.32 18.82 12.38
CA PRO A 78 38.60 18.21 11.25
C PRO A 78 38.17 16.77 11.48
N GLN A 79 39.00 15.95 12.15
CA GLN A 79 38.69 14.53 12.39
C GLN A 79 37.40 14.31 13.18
N LYS A 80 37.11 15.17 14.17
CA LYS A 80 35.87 15.06 14.99
C LYS A 80 34.59 15.22 14.15
N TYR A 81 34.66 15.97 13.06
CA TYR A 81 33.52 16.14 12.14
C TYR A 81 33.41 14.97 11.15
N SER A 82 34.54 14.37 10.75
CA SER A 82 34.59 13.23 9.84
C SER A 82 33.80 12.02 10.37
N ASP A 83 34.03 11.62 11.62
CA ASP A 83 33.33 10.46 12.20
C ASP A 83 31.81 10.69 12.28
N LYS A 84 31.41 11.92 12.62
CA LYS A 84 30.01 12.30 12.71
C LYS A 84 29.35 12.40 11.33
N GLU A 85 30.08 12.87 10.32
CA GLU A 85 29.62 12.85 8.93
C GLU A 85 29.40 11.42 8.44
N LEU A 86 30.33 10.50 8.74
CA LEU A 86 30.20 9.08 8.38
C LEU A 86 28.94 8.45 9.00
N GLN A 87 28.70 8.70 10.29
CA GLN A 87 27.48 8.23 10.97
C GLN A 87 26.20 8.76 10.30
N TYR A 88 26.18 10.02 9.89
CA TYR A 88 25.03 10.57 9.18
C TYR A 88 24.86 9.97 7.78
N ILE A 89 25.94 9.71 7.05
CA ILE A 89 25.89 9.08 5.72
C ILE A 89 25.29 7.66 5.83
N GLU A 90 25.77 6.87 6.78
CA GLU A 90 25.22 5.52 7.04
C GLU A 90 23.74 5.59 7.44
N ALA A 91 23.39 6.49 8.35
CA ALA A 91 22.01 6.69 8.78
C ALA A 91 21.08 7.18 7.66
N ILE A 92 21.59 7.93 6.68
CA ILE A 92 20.85 8.35 5.48
C ILE A 92 20.66 7.15 4.56
N SER A 93 21.73 6.39 4.30
CA SER A 93 21.66 5.20 3.43
C SER A 93 20.66 4.17 3.96
N ASN A 94 20.64 3.94 5.27
CA ASN A 94 19.68 3.03 5.90
C ASN A 94 18.23 3.54 5.74
N LYS A 95 17.97 4.82 6.06
CA LYS A 95 16.63 5.41 5.93
C LYS A 95 16.15 5.46 4.48
N GLN A 96 17.06 5.71 3.55
CA GLN A 96 16.75 5.72 2.12
C GLN A 96 16.35 4.32 1.65
N GLY A 97 17.13 3.29 2.02
CA GLY A 97 16.77 1.89 1.73
C GLY A 97 15.43 1.48 2.35
N GLU A 98 15.16 1.90 3.59
CA GLU A 98 13.85 1.67 4.22
C GLU A 98 12.69 2.32 3.47
N LEU A 99 12.85 3.54 2.96
CA LEU A 99 11.83 4.24 2.20
C LEU A 99 11.62 3.57 0.83
N GLU A 100 12.69 3.26 0.12
CA GLU A 100 12.65 2.61 -1.20
C GLU A 100 12.00 1.23 -1.11
N ASN A 101 12.38 0.42 -0.11
CA ASN A 101 11.75 -0.87 0.15
C ASN A 101 10.27 -0.72 0.47
N TYR A 102 9.91 0.24 1.34
CA TYR A 102 8.51 0.50 1.69
C TYR A 102 7.66 0.87 0.47
N VAL A 103 8.19 1.72 -0.41
CA VAL A 103 7.52 2.10 -1.67
C VAL A 103 7.39 0.91 -2.62
N SER A 104 8.46 0.12 -2.78
CA SER A 104 8.45 -1.07 -3.64
C SER A 104 7.43 -2.11 -3.17
N ASP A 105 7.39 -2.41 -1.87
CA ASP A 105 6.47 -3.39 -1.30
C ASP A 105 5.03 -2.86 -1.27
N GLY A 106 4.84 -1.56 -1.05
CA GLY A 106 3.55 -0.90 -1.22
C GLY A 106 3.02 -1.01 -2.64
N TYR A 107 3.88 -0.83 -3.65
CA TYR A 107 3.51 -1.00 -5.06
C TYR A 107 3.12 -2.44 -5.40
N LYS A 108 3.91 -3.43 -4.97
CA LYS A 108 3.56 -4.85 -5.15
C LYS A 108 2.23 -5.18 -4.48
N THR A 109 2.00 -4.67 -3.28
CA THR A 109 0.75 -4.86 -2.54
C THR A 109 -0.43 -4.26 -3.30
N ALA A 110 -0.30 -3.05 -3.84
CA ALA A 110 -1.34 -2.42 -4.65
C ALA A 110 -1.69 -3.24 -5.90
N LEU A 111 -0.69 -3.76 -6.62
CA LEU A 111 -0.92 -4.62 -7.80
C LEU A 111 -1.61 -5.94 -7.43
N MET A 112 -1.25 -6.55 -6.30
CA MET A 112 -1.92 -7.76 -5.82
C MET A 112 -3.38 -7.49 -5.45
N GLU A 113 -3.64 -6.34 -4.83
CA GLU A 113 -4.98 -5.86 -4.48
C GLU A 113 -5.84 -5.58 -5.72
N GLU A 114 -5.28 -5.01 -6.78
CA GLU A 114 -5.96 -4.84 -8.07
C GLU A 114 -6.31 -6.20 -8.70
N ARG A 115 -5.36 -7.14 -8.74
CA ARG A 115 -5.57 -8.47 -9.34
C ARG A 115 -6.60 -9.33 -8.59
N ARG A 116 -6.76 -9.15 -7.27
CA ARG A 116 -7.69 -9.93 -6.43
C ARG A 116 -9.14 -9.48 -6.57
N ARG A 117 -9.36 -8.25 -7.05
CA ARG A 117 -10.69 -7.66 -7.16
C ARG A 117 -11.44 -8.24 -8.34
#